data_AF-B9SX74-F1
#
_entry.id   AF-B9SX74-F1
#
_cell.length_a   1.000
_cell.length_b   1.000
_cell.length_c   1.000
_cell.angle_alpha   90.00
_cell.angle_beta   90.00
_cell.angle_gamma   90.00
#
_symmetry.space_group_name_H-M   'P 1'
#
loop_
_entity.id
_entity.type
_entity.pdbx_description
1 polymer ?
#
loop_
_entity_poly.entity_id
_entity_poly.type
_entity_poly.pdbx_seq_one_letter_code
_entity_poly.pdbx_strand_id
1 'polypeptide(L)'
;MKPEQALADFAVLITDLKRNLTAEDCPVVLFGGSYGGMLAAWMRLKYPHIAIGALAASAPILQFENVVPHEIFYDIVSNDFKRESSRCFNTIKESWNAIASEGLKENGLVKLSRTFHMCSDLNSTDELADWLESAYSYLAMVDYPYPAEFMMPLPGHPIREVTFYFSTSKLSHIVYPCLHILDFRNWCSEMVMPMASSKYESMFPTYDFNYTSFEKQCWDDFRVVSRPRWIMTEFGGQDIKTSLEKFGSNIIFSNGLLDPWSGGSVLQNISDTVVALVTEEGAHHIDLRPSTPEDPDWLVEQRATEVKLIEGWINDHNQKKRATFDM
;
A
#
# COMPACT_ATOMS: atom_id res chain seq x y z
N MET A 1 -4.59 4.39 16.11
CA MET A 1 -3.95 5.66 16.54
C MET A 1 -4.10 6.64 15.39
N LYS A 2 -4.47 7.89 15.66
CA LYS A 2 -4.66 8.91 14.61
C LYS A 2 -3.32 9.34 13.99
N PRO A 3 -3.25 9.67 12.69
CA PRO A 3 -1.99 10.07 12.05
C PRO A 3 -1.31 11.25 12.76
N GLU A 4 -2.06 12.27 13.17
CA GLU A 4 -1.50 13.47 13.81
C GLU A 4 -0.85 13.15 15.15
N GLN A 5 -1.45 12.23 15.91
CA GLN A 5 -0.88 11.76 17.17
C GLN A 5 0.41 10.97 16.92
N ALA A 6 0.42 10.09 15.91
CA ALA A 6 1.62 9.35 15.54
C ALA A 6 2.77 10.30 15.10
N LEU A 7 2.45 11.35 14.32
CA LEU A 7 3.45 12.36 13.92
C LEU A 7 3.98 13.14 15.12
N ALA A 8 3.11 13.52 16.06
CA ALA A 8 3.52 14.19 17.29
C ALA A 8 4.41 13.28 18.16
N ASP A 9 4.07 12.00 18.28
CA ASP A 9 4.89 11.01 19.01
C ASP A 9 6.28 10.88 18.38
N PHE A 10 6.38 10.81 17.04
CA PHE A 10 7.68 10.80 16.36
C PHE A 10 8.46 12.10 16.56
N ALA A 11 7.80 13.27 16.52
CA ALA A 11 8.45 14.56 16.75
C ALA A 11 9.08 14.64 18.15
N VAL A 12 8.34 14.21 19.18
CA VAL A 12 8.82 14.16 20.56
C VAL A 12 9.95 13.16 20.70
N LEU A 13 9.76 11.93 20.20
CA LEU A 13 10.77 10.87 20.27
C LEU A 13 12.10 11.30 19.63
N ILE A 14 12.08 11.85 18.41
CA ILE A 14 13.29 12.29 17.72
C ILE A 14 13.98 13.40 18.51
N THR A 15 13.22 14.36 19.03
CA THR A 15 13.77 15.47 19.83
C THR A 15 14.46 14.96 21.09
N ASP A 16 13.83 14.03 21.80
CA ASP A 16 14.37 13.48 23.04
C ASP A 16 15.55 12.54 22.79
N LEU A 17 15.52 11.73 21.72
CA LEU A 17 16.65 10.90 21.31
C LEU A 17 17.88 11.75 20.98
N LYS A 18 17.71 12.84 20.24
CA LYS A 18 18.81 13.73 19.89
C LYS A 18 19.45 14.35 21.14
N ARG A 19 18.65 14.77 22.12
CA ARG A 19 19.17 15.27 23.41
C ARG A 19 19.90 14.19 24.20
N ASN A 20 19.29 13.02 24.35
CA ASN A 20 19.85 11.92 25.12
C ASN A 20 21.16 11.37 24.54
N LEU A 21 21.34 11.47 23.22
CA LEU A 21 22.52 11.00 22.52
C LEU A 21 23.55 12.11 22.23
N THR A 22 23.33 13.34 22.71
CA THR A 22 24.17 14.52 22.39
C THR A 22 24.35 14.69 20.86
N ALA A 23 23.25 14.54 20.14
CA ALA A 23 23.15 14.48 18.69
C ALA A 23 22.18 15.54 18.14
N GLU A 24 22.02 16.66 18.84
CA GLU A 24 21.10 17.78 18.50
C GLU A 24 21.30 18.29 17.06
N ASP A 25 22.52 18.17 16.58
CA ASP A 25 22.96 18.65 15.29
C ASP A 25 22.87 17.62 14.15
N CYS A 26 22.63 16.36 14.49
CA CYS A 26 22.57 15.29 13.50
C CYS A 26 21.33 15.45 12.60
N PRO A 27 21.49 15.37 11.27
CA PRO A 27 20.34 15.32 10.36
C PRO A 27 19.54 14.03 10.57
N VAL A 28 18.23 14.12 10.39
CA VAL A 28 17.32 12.98 10.47
C VAL A 28 16.64 12.79 9.12
N VAL A 29 16.63 11.57 8.61
CA VAL A 29 15.93 11.19 7.38
C VAL A 29 14.87 10.15 7.74
N LEU A 30 13.66 10.34 7.23
CA LEU A 30 12.52 9.47 7.52
C LEU A 30 12.41 8.39 6.46
N PHE A 31 12.07 7.18 6.87
CA PHE A 31 11.85 6.05 5.98
C PHE A 31 10.51 5.41 6.34
N GLY A 32 9.71 5.07 5.33
CA GLY A 32 8.47 4.34 5.55
C GLY A 32 7.92 3.75 4.27
N GLY A 33 7.35 2.55 4.39
CA GLY A 33 6.58 1.87 3.35
C GLY A 33 5.09 1.95 3.63
N SER A 34 4.24 1.99 2.60
CA SER A 34 2.78 1.94 2.75
C SER A 34 2.25 3.12 3.60
N TYR A 35 1.38 2.87 4.57
CA TYR A 35 0.97 3.86 5.58
C TYR A 35 2.17 4.50 6.31
N GLY A 36 3.26 3.76 6.54
CA GLY A 36 4.49 4.32 7.08
C GLY A 36 5.13 5.36 6.14
N GLY A 37 5.04 5.14 4.83
CA GLY A 37 5.48 6.11 3.82
C GLY A 37 4.61 7.36 3.79
N MET A 38 3.30 7.20 3.99
CA MET A 38 2.37 8.33 4.15
C MET A 38 2.79 9.17 5.37
N LEU A 39 3.04 8.51 6.51
CA LEU A 39 3.53 9.17 7.72
C LEU A 39 4.88 9.87 7.49
N ALA A 40 5.83 9.26 6.78
CA ALA A 40 7.12 9.87 6.46
C ALA A 40 6.97 11.14 5.61
N ALA A 41 6.14 11.09 4.57
CA ALA A 41 5.85 12.25 3.72
C ALA A 41 5.15 13.37 4.52
N TRP A 42 4.11 13.03 5.28
CA TRP A 42 3.36 13.99 6.09
C TRP A 42 4.19 14.60 7.22
N MET A 43 5.06 13.81 7.85
CA MET A 43 6.02 14.29 8.84
C MET A 43 6.98 15.30 8.22
N ARG A 44 7.53 15.01 7.04
CA ARG A 44 8.42 15.96 6.34
C ARG A 44 7.69 17.25 5.97
N LEU A 45 6.42 17.16 5.58
CA LEU A 45 5.58 18.32 5.25
C LEU A 45 5.25 19.17 6.49
N LYS A 46 4.90 18.55 7.62
CA LYS A 46 4.41 19.24 8.84
C LYS A 46 5.52 19.63 9.81
N TYR A 47 6.59 18.85 9.88
CA TYR A 47 7.71 19.02 10.80
C TYR A 47 9.06 19.12 10.04
N PRO A 48 9.21 20.03 9.07
CA PRO A 48 10.44 20.15 8.26
C PRO A 48 11.66 20.58 9.08
N HIS A 49 11.46 21.04 10.32
CA HIS A 49 12.51 21.37 11.28
C HIS A 49 13.04 20.16 12.07
N ILE A 50 12.33 19.02 12.05
CA ILE A 50 12.71 17.79 12.78
C ILE A 50 13.54 16.85 11.90
N ALA A 51 13.11 16.64 10.65
CA ALA A 51 13.76 15.74 9.70
C ALA A 51 14.03 16.46 8.38
N ILE A 52 15.21 16.24 7.78
CA ILE A 52 15.70 16.96 6.59
C ILE A 52 15.19 16.38 5.27
N GLY A 53 14.62 15.18 5.28
CA GLY A 53 14.04 14.53 4.11
C GLY A 53 13.29 13.25 4.47
N ALA A 54 12.57 12.69 3.50
CA ALA A 54 11.80 11.47 3.65
C ALA A 54 11.84 10.58 2.38
N LEU A 55 12.03 9.28 2.58
CA LEU A 55 11.72 8.23 1.60
C LEU A 55 10.34 7.66 1.94
N ALA A 56 9.36 7.99 1.10
CA ALA A 56 7.97 7.57 1.20
C ALA A 56 7.68 6.49 0.15
N ALA A 57 8.03 5.25 0.48
CA ALA A 57 7.92 4.11 -0.44
C ALA A 57 6.48 3.58 -0.49
N SER A 58 5.95 3.44 -1.70
CA SER A 58 4.60 2.91 -1.98
C SER A 58 3.53 3.56 -1.09
N ALA A 59 3.57 4.90 -1.01
CA ALA A 59 2.77 5.70 -0.09
C ALA A 59 1.51 6.26 -0.80
N PRO A 60 0.31 5.67 -0.58
CA PRO A 60 -0.89 6.04 -1.33
C PRO A 60 -1.55 7.33 -0.79
N ILE A 61 -0.82 8.44 -0.77
CA ILE A 61 -1.27 9.74 -0.23
C ILE A 61 -2.40 10.40 -1.04
N LEU A 62 -2.70 9.88 -2.22
CA LEU A 62 -3.78 10.32 -3.11
C LEU A 62 -5.04 9.43 -3.04
N GLN A 63 -5.03 8.31 -2.28
CA GLN A 63 -6.16 7.36 -2.22
C GLN A 63 -7.31 7.86 -1.33
N PHE A 64 -7.75 9.10 -1.50
CA PHE A 64 -8.80 9.72 -0.69
C PHE A 64 -9.79 10.51 -1.54
N GLU A 65 -11.03 10.59 -1.05
CA GLU A 65 -12.13 11.28 -1.73
C GLU A 65 -12.24 10.86 -3.20
N ASN A 66 -12.01 11.77 -4.14
CA ASN A 66 -12.06 11.55 -5.58
C ASN A 66 -10.78 12.04 -6.27
N VAL A 67 -9.65 12.08 -5.54
CA VAL A 67 -8.36 12.54 -6.07
C VAL A 67 -7.86 11.59 -7.17
N VAL A 68 -8.08 10.29 -6.98
CA VAL A 68 -7.85 9.23 -7.97
C VAL A 68 -9.15 8.43 -8.19
N PRO A 69 -9.31 7.74 -9.35
CA PRO A 69 -10.44 6.84 -9.57
C PRO A 69 -10.53 5.78 -8.48
N HIS A 70 -11.74 5.43 -8.04
CA HIS A 70 -11.94 4.43 -6.99
C HIS A 70 -11.55 3.03 -7.45
N GLU A 71 -11.57 2.81 -8.76
CA GLU A 71 -11.28 1.54 -9.43
C GLU A 71 -9.79 1.22 -9.52
N ILE A 72 -8.92 2.23 -9.34
CA ILE A 72 -7.51 2.13 -9.71
C ILE A 72 -6.78 0.98 -9.01
N PHE A 73 -7.10 0.72 -7.74
CA PHE A 73 -6.48 -0.35 -6.95
C PHE A 73 -6.79 -1.72 -7.57
N TYR A 74 -8.06 -2.05 -7.73
CA TYR A 74 -8.49 -3.35 -8.25
C TYR A 74 -8.22 -3.50 -9.74
N ASP A 75 -8.15 -2.41 -10.51
CA ASP A 75 -7.73 -2.43 -11.90
C ASP A 75 -6.25 -2.80 -12.03
N ILE A 76 -5.37 -2.30 -11.15
CA ILE A 76 -3.95 -2.70 -11.12
C ILE A 76 -3.83 -4.18 -10.73
N VAL A 77 -4.47 -4.62 -9.64
CA VAL A 77 -4.47 -6.05 -9.24
C VAL A 77 -4.93 -6.93 -10.41
N SER A 78 -6.00 -6.53 -11.08
CA SER A 78 -6.54 -7.23 -12.25
C SER A 78 -5.55 -7.30 -13.42
N ASN A 79 -4.84 -6.20 -13.67
CA ASN A 79 -3.84 -6.11 -14.73
C ASN A 79 -2.60 -6.96 -14.45
N ASP A 80 -2.17 -7.10 -13.20
CA ASP A 80 -1.05 -7.98 -12.84
C ASP A 80 -1.35 -9.44 -13.18
N PHE A 81 -2.53 -9.93 -12.79
CA PHE A 81 -2.97 -11.29 -13.15
C PHE A 81 -3.17 -11.45 -14.66
N LYS A 82 -3.69 -10.42 -15.33
CA LYS A 82 -3.91 -10.43 -16.79
C LYS A 82 -2.60 -10.42 -17.58
N ARG A 83 -1.57 -9.72 -17.10
CA ARG A 83 -0.21 -9.67 -17.66
C ARG A 83 0.44 -11.04 -17.59
N GLU A 84 0.34 -11.72 -16.45
CA GLU A 84 0.87 -13.08 -16.30
C GLU A 84 0.07 -14.11 -17.12
N SER A 85 -1.26 -14.05 -17.07
CA SER A 85 -2.11 -14.97 -17.84
C SER A 85 -3.54 -14.47 -18.00
N SER A 86 -3.93 -14.13 -19.24
CA SER A 86 -5.32 -13.81 -19.57
C SER A 86 -6.29 -14.96 -19.26
N ARG A 87 -5.81 -16.21 -19.30
CA ARG A 87 -6.61 -17.38 -18.89
C ARG A 87 -6.85 -17.38 -17.38
N CYS A 88 -5.82 -17.10 -16.57
CA CYS A 88 -5.96 -17.00 -15.11
C CYS A 88 -6.96 -15.89 -14.74
N PHE A 89 -6.77 -14.69 -15.31
CA PHE A 89 -7.68 -13.56 -15.17
C PHE A 89 -9.15 -13.95 -15.47
N ASN A 90 -9.42 -14.54 -16.63
CA ASN A 90 -10.78 -14.94 -17.00
C ASN A 90 -11.34 -16.04 -16.07
N THR A 91 -10.49 -16.97 -15.64
CA THR A 91 -10.92 -18.04 -14.73
C THR A 91 -11.33 -17.48 -13.37
N ILE A 92 -10.56 -16.55 -12.82
CA ILE A 92 -10.91 -15.84 -11.57
C ILE A 92 -12.22 -15.08 -11.77
N LYS A 93 -12.34 -14.31 -12.86
CA LYS A 93 -13.54 -13.52 -13.17
C LYS A 93 -14.81 -14.36 -13.29
N GLU A 94 -14.72 -15.55 -13.87
CA GLU A 94 -15.85 -16.50 -13.99
C GLU A 94 -16.13 -17.23 -12.68
N SER A 95 -15.12 -17.43 -11.83
CA SER A 95 -15.23 -18.21 -10.58
C SER A 95 -16.23 -17.63 -9.58
N TRP A 96 -16.40 -16.31 -9.54
CA TRP A 96 -17.33 -15.65 -8.61
C TRP A 96 -18.78 -16.12 -8.81
N ASN A 97 -19.24 -16.18 -10.07
CA ASN A 97 -20.57 -16.68 -10.39
C ASN A 97 -20.71 -18.18 -10.07
N ALA A 98 -19.63 -18.96 -10.24
CA ALA A 98 -19.61 -20.37 -9.90
C ALA A 98 -19.70 -20.59 -8.37
N ILE A 99 -18.99 -19.79 -7.58
CA ILE A 99 -19.04 -19.81 -6.11
C ILE A 99 -20.44 -19.44 -5.63
N ALA A 100 -21.00 -18.33 -6.12
CA ALA A 100 -22.35 -17.90 -5.77
C ALA A 100 -23.41 -18.96 -6.13
N SER A 101 -23.31 -19.55 -7.33
CA SER A 101 -24.23 -20.60 -7.78
C SER A 101 -24.11 -21.89 -6.96
N GLU A 102 -22.91 -22.24 -6.49
CA GLU A 102 -22.71 -23.39 -5.61
C GLU A 102 -23.28 -23.14 -4.21
N GLY A 103 -23.10 -21.93 -3.67
CA GLY A 103 -23.62 -21.54 -2.35
C GLY A 103 -25.15 -21.64 -2.23
N LEU A 104 -25.88 -21.48 -3.32
CA LEU A 104 -27.35 -21.61 -3.37
C LEU A 104 -27.85 -23.07 -3.32
N LYS A 105 -26.97 -24.06 -3.47
CA LYS A 105 -27.33 -25.48 -3.46
C LYS A 105 -27.45 -26.01 -2.03
N GLU A 106 -28.19 -27.10 -1.86
CA GLU A 106 -28.23 -27.84 -0.60
C GLU A 106 -26.81 -28.32 -0.23
N ASN A 107 -26.35 -27.98 0.99
CA ASN A 107 -24.98 -28.21 1.48
C ASN A 107 -23.87 -27.54 0.65
N GLY A 108 -24.20 -26.54 -0.18
CA GLY A 108 -23.25 -25.81 -1.03
C GLY A 108 -22.13 -25.14 -0.24
N LEU A 109 -22.48 -24.41 0.83
CA LEU A 109 -21.52 -23.74 1.70
C LEU A 109 -20.56 -24.72 2.38
N VAL A 110 -21.05 -25.87 2.85
CA VAL A 110 -20.20 -26.93 3.45
C VAL A 110 -19.25 -27.51 2.40
N LYS A 111 -19.72 -27.71 1.16
CA LYS A 111 -18.87 -28.18 0.07
C LYS A 111 -17.79 -27.15 -0.27
N LEU A 112 -18.14 -25.87 -0.39
CA LEU A 112 -17.19 -24.77 -0.60
C LEU A 112 -16.16 -24.71 0.53
N SER A 113 -16.60 -24.77 1.78
CA SER A 113 -15.74 -24.78 2.97
C SER A 113 -14.70 -25.89 2.88
N ARG A 114 -15.10 -27.11 2.50
CA ARG A 114 -14.18 -28.24 2.30
C ARG A 114 -13.27 -28.07 1.10
N THR A 115 -13.78 -27.57 -0.03
CA THR A 115 -12.99 -27.36 -1.26
C THR A 115 -11.87 -26.35 -1.04
N PHE A 116 -12.16 -25.24 -0.37
CA PHE A 116 -11.21 -24.18 -0.05
C PHE A 116 -10.47 -24.40 1.28
N HIS A 117 -10.73 -25.53 1.96
CA HIS A 117 -10.12 -25.89 3.24
C HIS A 117 -10.30 -24.83 4.34
N MET A 118 -11.45 -24.15 4.36
CA MET A 118 -11.82 -23.15 5.36
C MET A 118 -11.74 -23.71 6.79
N CYS A 119 -11.37 -22.86 7.75
CA CYS A 119 -11.12 -23.27 9.14
C CYS A 119 -12.42 -23.47 9.93
N SER A 120 -13.51 -22.88 9.44
CA SER A 120 -14.88 -23.10 9.88
C SER A 120 -15.79 -23.22 8.66
N ASP A 121 -16.97 -23.83 8.85
CA ASP A 121 -17.99 -23.80 7.81
C ASP A 121 -18.42 -22.35 7.55
N LEU A 122 -18.52 -21.99 6.26
CA LEU A 122 -18.93 -20.67 5.80
C LEU A 122 -20.40 -20.41 6.14
N ASN A 123 -20.71 -19.21 6.65
CA ASN A 123 -22.10 -18.78 6.85
C ASN A 123 -22.70 -18.16 5.59
N SER A 124 -21.85 -17.64 4.70
CA SER A 124 -22.24 -17.04 3.43
C SER A 124 -21.16 -17.24 2.37
N THR A 125 -21.50 -17.07 1.09
CA THR A 125 -20.49 -17.02 0.03
C THR A 125 -19.64 -15.76 0.07
N ASP A 126 -20.14 -14.70 0.72
CA ASP A 126 -19.45 -13.42 0.83
C ASP A 126 -18.19 -13.58 1.70
N GLU A 127 -18.25 -14.37 2.77
CA GLU A 127 -17.06 -14.70 3.60
C GLU A 127 -15.92 -15.31 2.75
N LEU A 128 -16.26 -16.20 1.81
CA LEU A 128 -15.28 -16.79 0.91
C LEU A 128 -14.82 -15.79 -0.16
N ALA A 129 -15.73 -14.95 -0.64
CA ALA A 129 -15.44 -13.95 -1.65
C ALA A 129 -14.45 -12.90 -1.12
N ASP A 130 -14.72 -12.34 0.07
CA ASP A 130 -13.89 -11.35 0.75
C ASP A 130 -12.47 -11.88 1.02
N TRP A 131 -12.37 -13.15 1.41
CA TRP A 131 -11.08 -13.80 1.64
C TRP A 131 -10.31 -14.02 0.33
N LEU A 132 -10.97 -14.48 -0.74
CA LEU A 132 -10.33 -14.65 -2.05
C LEU A 132 -9.88 -13.30 -2.62
N GLU A 133 -10.70 -12.27 -2.47
CA GLU A 133 -10.37 -10.91 -2.89
C GLU A 133 -9.11 -10.39 -2.20
N SER A 134 -9.05 -10.57 -0.87
CA SER A 134 -7.89 -10.22 -0.07
C SER A 134 -6.65 -11.03 -0.48
N ALA A 135 -6.81 -12.33 -0.75
CA ALA A 135 -5.71 -13.17 -1.21
C ALA A 135 -5.12 -12.69 -2.54
N TYR A 136 -5.96 -12.39 -3.55
CA TYR A 136 -5.49 -11.87 -4.83
C TYR A 136 -4.83 -10.49 -4.70
N SER A 137 -5.38 -9.62 -3.88
CA SER A 137 -4.81 -8.30 -3.60
C SER A 137 -3.43 -8.41 -2.92
N TYR A 138 -3.27 -9.31 -1.95
CA TYR A 138 -1.99 -9.56 -1.31
C TYR A 138 -0.96 -10.17 -2.25
N LEU A 139 -1.36 -11.10 -3.13
CA LEU A 139 -0.46 -11.65 -4.15
C LEU A 139 0.10 -10.56 -5.06
N ALA A 140 -0.72 -9.59 -5.48
CA ALA A 140 -0.26 -8.43 -6.26
C ALA A 140 0.70 -7.54 -5.46
N MET A 141 0.35 -7.19 -4.22
CA MET A 141 1.21 -6.38 -3.37
C MET A 141 2.60 -7.00 -3.17
N VAL A 142 2.70 -8.33 -3.10
CA VAL A 142 3.96 -9.03 -2.80
C VAL A 142 4.50 -9.84 -3.98
N ASP A 143 4.23 -9.41 -5.22
CA ASP A 143 4.73 -10.05 -6.45
C ASP A 143 6.24 -9.82 -6.67
N TYR A 144 7.05 -10.11 -5.65
CA TYR A 144 8.49 -9.92 -5.64
C TYR A 144 9.21 -10.98 -6.49
N PRO A 145 10.39 -10.68 -7.06
CA PRO A 145 11.14 -11.62 -7.90
C PRO A 145 11.78 -12.78 -7.14
N TYR A 146 11.75 -12.76 -5.80
CA TYR A 146 12.33 -13.77 -4.92
C TYR A 146 11.40 -14.12 -3.75
N PRO A 147 11.61 -15.27 -3.09
CA PRO A 147 10.83 -15.65 -1.93
C PRO A 147 10.89 -14.60 -0.81
N ALA A 148 9.74 -14.33 -0.20
CA ALA A 148 9.62 -13.30 0.82
C ALA A 148 8.63 -13.72 1.92
N GLU A 149 8.97 -13.32 3.14
CA GLU A 149 8.10 -13.42 4.31
C GLU A 149 7.76 -11.99 4.76
N PHE A 150 6.59 -11.50 4.36
CA PHE A 150 6.08 -10.19 4.79
C PHE A 150 4.67 -10.31 5.36
N MET A 151 3.67 -10.51 4.49
CA MET A 151 2.30 -10.81 4.91
C MET A 151 2.14 -12.31 5.23
N MET A 152 2.79 -13.14 4.42
CA MET A 152 2.83 -14.60 4.52
C MET A 152 4.06 -15.11 3.74
N PRO A 153 4.57 -16.33 4.04
CA PRO A 153 5.64 -16.93 3.25
C PRO A 153 5.16 -17.24 1.83
N LEU A 154 5.78 -16.61 0.84
CA LEU A 154 5.46 -16.80 -0.58
C LEU A 154 6.73 -17.04 -1.42
N PRO A 155 6.62 -17.82 -2.51
CA PRO A 155 7.70 -17.96 -3.47
C PRO A 155 7.93 -16.65 -4.23
N GLY A 156 9.04 -16.56 -4.96
CA GLY A 156 9.22 -15.49 -5.95
C GLY A 156 8.21 -15.61 -7.08
N HIS A 157 7.76 -14.48 -7.61
CA HIS A 157 6.69 -14.35 -8.61
C HIS A 157 5.41 -15.12 -8.21
N PRO A 158 4.84 -14.84 -7.03
CA PRO A 158 3.70 -15.59 -6.51
C PRO A 158 2.49 -15.56 -7.45
N ILE A 159 2.21 -14.47 -8.19
CA ILE A 159 1.12 -14.47 -9.18
C ILE A 159 1.38 -15.51 -10.27
N ARG A 160 2.60 -15.55 -10.81
CA ARG A 160 3.01 -16.53 -11.83
C ARG A 160 2.83 -17.96 -11.33
N GLU A 161 3.26 -18.25 -10.11
CA GLU A 161 3.05 -19.57 -9.48
C GLU A 161 1.57 -19.92 -9.40
N VAL A 162 0.71 -18.98 -8.95
CA VAL A 162 -0.75 -19.20 -8.93
C VAL A 162 -1.30 -19.49 -10.33
N THR A 163 -0.90 -18.74 -11.35
CA THR A 163 -1.37 -18.95 -12.72
C THR A 163 -1.01 -20.34 -13.25
N PHE A 164 0.16 -20.88 -12.85
CA PHE A 164 0.57 -22.24 -13.19
C PHE A 164 -0.38 -23.28 -12.58
N TYR A 165 -0.81 -23.12 -11.33
CA TYR A 165 -1.77 -24.03 -10.69
C TYR A 165 -3.18 -23.96 -11.30
N PHE A 166 -3.63 -22.77 -11.73
CA PHE A 166 -4.88 -22.64 -12.49
C PHE A 166 -4.82 -23.39 -13.82
N SER A 167 -3.65 -23.40 -14.48
CA SER A 167 -3.45 -24.18 -15.71
C SER A 167 -3.56 -25.69 -15.50
N THR A 168 -3.24 -26.18 -14.28
CA THR A 168 -3.21 -27.62 -13.92
C THR A 168 -4.44 -28.10 -13.13
N SER A 169 -5.46 -27.25 -12.92
CA SER A 169 -6.68 -27.56 -12.15
C SER A 169 -6.42 -27.99 -10.69
N LYS A 170 -5.35 -27.49 -10.06
CA LYS A 170 -4.96 -27.81 -8.67
C LYS A 170 -5.07 -26.58 -7.75
N LEU A 171 -6.28 -26.05 -7.62
CA LEU A 171 -6.58 -24.84 -6.83
C LEU A 171 -6.47 -25.03 -5.30
N SER A 172 -6.46 -26.27 -4.81
CA SER A 172 -6.56 -26.59 -3.37
C SER A 172 -5.27 -26.35 -2.55
N HIS A 173 -4.18 -25.86 -3.16
CA HIS A 173 -2.86 -25.82 -2.50
C HIS A 173 -2.31 -24.43 -2.19
N ILE A 174 -2.98 -23.35 -2.60
CA ILE A 174 -2.32 -22.03 -2.69
C ILE A 174 -2.63 -21.11 -1.53
N VAL A 175 -3.68 -21.37 -0.76
CA VAL A 175 -4.22 -20.31 0.10
C VAL A 175 -4.35 -20.82 1.52
N TYR A 176 -3.69 -20.11 2.44
CA TYR A 176 -3.72 -20.39 3.87
C TYR A 176 -5.04 -19.86 4.45
N PRO A 177 -6.00 -20.74 4.76
CA PRO A 177 -7.40 -20.37 4.98
C PRO A 177 -7.67 -19.77 6.36
N CYS A 178 -6.69 -19.79 7.27
CA CYS A 178 -6.83 -19.30 8.64
C CYS A 178 -6.16 -17.95 8.89
N LEU A 179 -5.79 -17.20 7.85
CA LEU A 179 -5.23 -15.88 8.03
C LEU A 179 -6.36 -14.89 8.37
N HIS A 180 -6.45 -14.49 9.64
CA HIS A 180 -7.32 -13.40 10.06
C HIS A 180 -6.83 -12.09 9.43
N ILE A 181 -7.69 -11.45 8.64
CA ILE A 181 -7.42 -10.14 8.05
C ILE A 181 -7.44 -9.08 9.17
N LEU A 182 -6.48 -8.15 9.10
CA LEU A 182 -6.19 -7.15 10.11
C LEU A 182 -7.40 -6.26 10.44
N ASP A 183 -7.58 -5.99 11.73
CA ASP A 183 -8.67 -5.18 12.26
C ASP A 183 -8.34 -3.67 12.11
N PHE A 184 -8.81 -3.04 11.04
CA PHE A 184 -8.44 -1.67 10.66
C PHE A 184 -9.38 -0.60 11.24
N ARG A 185 -9.48 -0.50 12.56
CA ARG A 185 -10.24 0.59 13.25
C ARG A 185 -9.92 2.00 12.73
N ASN A 186 -8.69 2.25 12.29
CA ASN A 186 -8.26 3.56 11.75
C ASN A 186 -8.92 3.92 10.40
N TRP A 187 -9.31 2.94 9.59
CA TRP A 187 -10.01 3.17 8.32
C TRP A 187 -11.43 3.68 8.56
N CYS A 188 -12.03 3.25 9.66
CA CYS A 188 -13.34 3.71 10.09
C CYS A 188 -13.37 5.13 10.67
N SER A 189 -12.21 5.72 11.00
CA SER A 189 -12.14 7.11 11.47
C SER A 189 -11.70 8.06 10.38
N GLU A 190 -10.41 8.11 10.06
CA GLU A 190 -9.82 9.20 9.27
C GLU A 190 -9.24 8.66 7.95
N MET A 191 -8.76 7.42 7.92
CA MET A 191 -8.18 6.79 6.74
C MET A 191 -9.25 6.18 5.82
N VAL A 192 -10.27 6.96 5.46
CA VAL A 192 -11.36 6.51 4.58
C VAL A 192 -10.89 6.52 3.13
N MET A 193 -10.44 5.37 2.66
CA MET A 193 -9.89 5.18 1.32
C MET A 193 -10.92 4.47 0.43
N PRO A 194 -11.68 5.20 -0.40
CA PRO A 194 -12.70 4.58 -1.23
C PRO A 194 -12.06 3.70 -2.32
N MET A 195 -12.62 2.51 -2.50
CA MET A 195 -12.20 1.55 -3.51
C MET A 195 -13.43 0.91 -4.17
N ALA A 196 -13.37 0.72 -5.48
CA ALA A 196 -14.44 0.18 -6.31
C ALA A 196 -13.86 -0.82 -7.31
N SER A 197 -14.69 -1.68 -7.90
CA SER A 197 -14.28 -2.64 -8.93
C SER A 197 -15.21 -2.55 -10.12
N SER A 198 -14.63 -2.32 -11.29
CA SER A 198 -15.40 -2.15 -12.53
C SER A 198 -15.83 -3.49 -13.12
N LYS A 199 -17.00 -3.54 -13.78
CA LYS A 199 -17.49 -4.76 -14.44
C LYS A 199 -16.59 -5.27 -15.56
N TYR A 200 -15.95 -4.36 -16.30
CA TYR A 200 -15.28 -4.67 -17.56
C TYR A 200 -13.79 -4.89 -17.38
N GLU A 201 -13.10 -3.99 -16.69
CA GLU A 201 -11.65 -4.03 -16.53
C GLU A 201 -11.22 -4.93 -15.36
N SER A 202 -12.02 -4.98 -14.29
CA SER A 202 -11.70 -5.77 -13.11
C SER A 202 -11.99 -7.26 -13.29
N MET A 203 -11.18 -8.12 -12.65
CA MET A 203 -11.50 -9.54 -12.45
C MET A 203 -12.40 -9.79 -11.23
N PHE A 204 -12.63 -8.78 -10.40
CA PHE A 204 -13.49 -8.87 -9.21
C PHE A 204 -14.97 -8.64 -9.56
N PRO A 205 -15.92 -9.09 -8.72
CA PRO A 205 -17.32 -8.72 -8.84
C PRO A 205 -17.46 -7.20 -8.80
N THR A 206 -18.42 -6.65 -9.54
CA THR A 206 -18.65 -5.19 -9.56
C THR A 206 -19.07 -4.69 -8.18
N TYR A 207 -18.35 -3.70 -7.66
CA TYR A 207 -18.61 -3.07 -6.38
C TYR A 207 -18.37 -1.57 -6.49
N ASP A 208 -19.33 -0.78 -5.99
CA ASP A 208 -19.22 0.66 -5.90
C ASP A 208 -19.13 1.08 -4.42
N PHE A 209 -18.10 1.86 -4.08
CA PHE A 209 -17.92 2.35 -2.71
C PHE A 209 -19.09 3.25 -2.29
N ASN A 210 -19.75 2.90 -1.17
CA ASN A 210 -20.83 3.70 -0.62
C ASN A 210 -20.49 4.25 0.76
N TYR A 211 -20.32 5.58 0.86
CA TYR A 211 -19.99 6.25 2.12
C TYR A 211 -21.02 6.00 3.24
N THR A 212 -22.31 5.92 2.92
CA THR A 212 -23.38 5.71 3.91
C THR A 212 -23.33 4.29 4.48
N SER A 213 -23.16 3.29 3.62
CA SER A 213 -22.99 1.90 4.05
C SER A 213 -21.73 1.71 4.87
N PHE A 214 -20.61 2.31 4.42
CA PHE A 214 -19.33 2.29 5.13
C PHE A 214 -19.43 2.93 6.52
N GLU A 215 -20.03 4.11 6.62
CA GLU A 215 -20.24 4.80 7.90
C GLU A 215 -21.09 3.95 8.87
N LYS A 216 -22.16 3.32 8.35
CA LYS A 216 -22.99 2.43 9.16
C LYS A 216 -22.21 1.22 9.69
N GLN A 217 -21.42 0.57 8.83
CA GLN A 217 -20.57 -0.55 9.23
C GLN A 217 -19.58 -0.14 10.33
N CYS A 218 -18.89 0.99 10.14
CA CYS A 218 -17.96 1.52 11.13
C CYS A 218 -18.61 1.88 12.46
N TRP A 219 -19.86 2.35 12.44
CA TRP A 219 -20.64 2.57 13.64
C TRP A 219 -21.01 1.25 14.33
N ASP A 220 -21.37 0.22 13.57
CA ASP A 220 -21.76 -1.07 14.12
C ASP A 220 -20.58 -1.83 14.74
N ASP A 221 -19.41 -1.81 14.08
CA ASP A 221 -18.21 -2.54 14.50
C ASP A 221 -17.44 -1.81 15.61
N PHE A 222 -17.21 -0.50 15.46
CA PHE A 222 -16.30 0.25 16.33
C PHE A 222 -16.96 1.41 17.08
N ARG A 223 -18.23 1.71 16.80
CA ARG A 223 -18.93 2.89 17.35
C ARG A 223 -18.21 4.20 17.03
N VAL A 224 -17.64 4.28 15.82
CA VAL A 224 -16.92 5.46 15.30
C VAL A 224 -17.67 6.05 14.12
N VAL A 225 -17.71 7.39 14.08
CA VAL A 225 -18.21 8.14 12.92
C VAL A 225 -17.04 8.47 11.99
N SER A 226 -17.17 8.10 10.73
CA SER A 226 -16.14 8.30 9.71
C SER A 226 -16.00 9.78 9.33
N ARG A 227 -14.78 10.18 8.98
CA ARG A 227 -14.43 11.56 8.60
C ARG A 227 -13.70 11.56 7.26
N PRO A 228 -14.41 11.30 6.15
CA PRO A 228 -13.78 11.03 4.85
C PRO A 228 -12.97 12.19 4.27
N ARG A 229 -13.22 13.43 4.70
CA ARG A 229 -12.50 14.63 4.24
C ARG A 229 -11.33 15.04 5.13
N TRP A 230 -11.11 14.33 6.24
CA TRP A 230 -10.19 14.80 7.28
C TRP A 230 -8.72 14.74 6.84
N ILE A 231 -8.27 13.61 6.28
CA ILE A 231 -6.89 13.46 5.81
C ILE A 231 -6.55 14.49 4.74
N MET A 232 -7.47 14.71 3.80
CA MET A 232 -7.28 15.74 2.78
C MET A 232 -7.27 17.13 3.39
N THR A 233 -8.07 17.44 4.40
CA THR A 233 -8.00 18.74 5.09
C THR A 233 -6.67 18.94 5.81
N GLU A 234 -6.18 17.89 6.49
CA GLU A 234 -5.00 17.98 7.34
C GLU A 234 -3.69 17.97 6.55
N PHE A 235 -3.57 17.13 5.51
CA PHE A 235 -2.26 16.77 4.93
C PHE A 235 -2.02 17.21 3.48
N GLY A 236 -2.86 18.08 2.90
CA GLY A 236 -2.53 18.66 1.59
C GLY A 236 -3.67 19.23 0.74
N GLY A 237 -4.92 19.14 1.19
CA GLY A 237 -6.11 19.53 0.43
C GLY A 237 -6.36 18.62 -0.77
N GLN A 238 -7.54 18.73 -1.40
CA GLN A 238 -7.86 17.98 -2.63
C GLN A 238 -6.83 18.20 -3.75
N ASP A 239 -6.13 19.35 -3.74
CA ASP A 239 -5.00 19.65 -4.61
C ASP A 239 -3.66 19.45 -3.88
N ILE A 240 -3.43 18.22 -3.42
CA ILE A 240 -2.21 17.82 -2.71
C ILE A 240 -0.94 18.00 -3.55
N LYS A 241 -1.05 17.94 -4.89
CA LYS A 241 0.07 18.24 -5.79
C LYS A 241 0.54 19.69 -5.61
N THR A 242 -0.37 20.66 -5.63
CA THR A 242 -0.02 22.06 -5.36
C THR A 242 0.52 22.26 -3.95
N SER A 243 -0.01 21.55 -2.95
CA SER A 243 0.53 21.62 -1.58
C SER A 243 1.95 21.08 -1.46
N LEU A 244 2.25 19.95 -2.12
CA LEU A 244 3.59 19.38 -2.20
C LEU A 244 4.55 20.27 -2.99
N GLU A 245 4.08 20.93 -4.06
CA GLU A 245 4.88 21.87 -4.85
C GLU A 245 5.26 23.11 -4.03
N LYS A 246 4.32 23.66 -3.26
CA LYS A 246 4.54 24.91 -2.49
C LYS A 246 5.24 24.71 -1.15
N PHE A 247 4.96 23.60 -0.47
CA PHE A 247 5.39 23.38 0.92
C PHE A 247 6.24 22.13 1.10
N GLY A 248 6.19 21.19 0.15
CA GLY A 248 7.02 19.98 0.17
C GLY A 248 8.46 20.28 -0.24
N SER A 249 9.39 19.57 0.37
CA SER A 249 10.80 19.55 -0.04
C SER A 249 11.50 18.30 0.49
N ASN A 250 12.46 17.79 -0.26
CA ASN A 250 13.27 16.62 0.07
C ASN A 250 12.41 15.39 0.38
N ILE A 251 11.53 15.03 -0.55
CA ILE A 251 10.70 13.82 -0.46
C ILE A 251 10.92 12.98 -1.71
N ILE A 252 11.22 11.70 -1.51
CA ILE A 252 11.23 10.69 -2.57
C ILE A 252 9.96 9.87 -2.42
N PHE A 253 9.16 9.80 -3.49
CA PHE A 253 8.07 8.85 -3.62
C PHE A 253 8.53 7.70 -4.52
N SER A 254 8.93 6.58 -3.94
CA SER A 254 9.26 5.36 -4.69
C SER A 254 8.01 4.50 -4.90
N ASN A 255 7.76 4.02 -6.11
CA ASN A 255 6.61 3.17 -6.42
C ASN A 255 6.96 2.12 -7.45
N GLY A 256 6.50 0.90 -7.22
CA GLY A 256 6.48 -0.14 -8.23
C GLY A 256 5.10 -0.20 -8.92
N LEU A 257 5.05 -0.38 -10.23
CA LEU A 257 3.78 -0.40 -10.98
C LEU A 257 3.01 -1.73 -10.84
N LEU A 258 3.61 -2.76 -10.24
CA LEU A 258 2.91 -3.99 -9.83
C LEU A 258 2.24 -3.84 -8.45
N ASP A 259 2.57 -2.77 -7.73
CA ASP A 259 1.89 -2.48 -6.47
C ASP A 259 0.53 -1.82 -6.76
N PRO A 260 -0.60 -2.42 -6.35
CA PRO A 260 -1.90 -1.80 -6.52
C PRO A 260 -2.05 -0.48 -5.74
N TRP A 261 -1.26 -0.24 -4.70
CA TRP A 261 -1.23 1.04 -4.00
C TRP A 261 -0.54 2.16 -4.79
N SER A 262 0.22 1.85 -5.85
CA SER A 262 0.85 2.85 -6.71
C SER A 262 -0.18 3.76 -7.40
N GLY A 263 -1.39 3.25 -7.67
CA GLY A 263 -2.50 4.00 -8.23
C GLY A 263 -2.97 5.17 -7.36
N GLY A 264 -2.76 5.07 -6.05
CA GLY A 264 -3.04 6.12 -5.07
C GLY A 264 -1.82 6.97 -4.71
N SER A 265 -0.71 6.87 -5.43
CA SER A 265 0.58 7.48 -5.06
C SER A 265 1.05 8.55 -6.05
N VAL A 266 2.18 9.19 -5.74
CA VAL A 266 2.82 10.20 -6.61
C VAL A 266 3.76 9.49 -7.59
N LEU A 267 3.37 9.47 -8.86
CA LEU A 267 4.11 8.78 -9.94
C LEU A 267 4.91 9.72 -10.86
N GLN A 268 4.96 11.01 -10.55
CA GLN A 268 5.69 12.02 -11.34
C GLN A 268 6.35 13.03 -10.40
N ASN A 269 7.49 13.58 -10.82
CA ASN A 269 8.14 14.66 -10.08
C ASN A 269 7.18 15.85 -9.93
N ILE A 270 7.06 16.34 -8.69
CA ILE A 270 6.27 17.53 -8.35
C ILE A 270 7.16 18.79 -8.34
N SER A 271 8.42 18.64 -7.95
CA SER A 271 9.43 19.70 -7.98
C SER A 271 10.84 19.09 -8.06
N ASP A 272 11.87 19.93 -8.11
CA ASP A 272 13.27 19.50 -8.12
C ASP A 272 13.68 18.69 -6.86
N THR A 273 12.90 18.79 -5.77
CA THR A 273 13.20 18.13 -4.48
C THR A 273 12.07 17.21 -4.00
N VAL A 274 10.95 17.18 -4.70
CA VAL A 274 9.85 16.24 -4.47
C VAL A 274 9.72 15.37 -5.72
N VAL A 275 10.43 14.25 -5.68
CA VAL A 275 10.69 13.40 -6.86
C VAL A 275 9.97 12.07 -6.74
N ALA A 276 9.60 11.50 -7.89
CA ALA A 276 9.03 10.17 -7.99
C ALA A 276 10.03 9.22 -8.65
N LEU A 277 10.28 8.07 -8.02
CA LEU A 277 11.06 6.98 -8.59
C LEU A 277 10.09 5.84 -8.88
N VAL A 278 9.84 5.57 -10.16
CA VAL A 278 8.81 4.61 -10.59
C VAL A 278 9.45 3.46 -11.34
N THR A 279 9.14 2.23 -10.94
CA THR A 279 9.67 1.00 -11.54
C THR A 279 8.56 0.13 -12.10
N GLU A 280 8.77 -0.42 -13.31
CA GLU A 280 7.73 -1.19 -14.00
C GLU A 280 7.44 -2.55 -13.34
N GLU A 281 8.47 -3.20 -12.81
CA GLU A 281 8.38 -4.55 -12.21
C GLU A 281 8.41 -4.54 -10.68
N GLY A 282 8.38 -3.36 -10.05
CA GLY A 282 8.33 -3.25 -8.60
C GLY A 282 6.95 -3.61 -8.06
N ALA A 283 6.92 -4.45 -7.02
CA ALA A 283 5.74 -4.64 -6.16
C ALA A 283 5.83 -3.71 -4.93
N HIS A 284 5.04 -3.95 -3.88
CA HIS A 284 4.88 -3.04 -2.74
C HIS A 284 6.21 -2.78 -2.01
N HIS A 285 6.71 -1.55 -2.10
CA HIS A 285 7.93 -1.02 -1.47
C HIS A 285 9.13 -1.99 -1.44
N ILE A 286 9.40 -2.65 -2.56
CA ILE A 286 10.52 -3.60 -2.69
C ILE A 286 11.90 -2.96 -2.46
N ASP A 287 12.02 -1.66 -2.72
CA ASP A 287 13.19 -0.80 -2.46
C ASP A 287 13.63 -0.85 -0.99
N LEU A 288 12.67 -0.95 -0.05
CA LEU A 288 12.96 -1.02 1.39
C LEU A 288 13.38 -2.41 1.89
N ARG A 289 13.30 -3.46 1.05
CA ARG A 289 13.72 -4.80 1.44
C ARG A 289 15.24 -4.90 1.54
N PRO A 290 15.78 -5.84 2.36
CA PRO A 290 17.21 -6.15 2.34
C PRO A 290 17.66 -6.54 0.94
N SER A 291 18.87 -6.15 0.57
CA SER A 291 19.42 -6.54 -0.74
C SER A 291 19.75 -8.03 -0.78
N THR A 292 19.52 -8.64 -1.94
CA THR A 292 19.84 -10.05 -2.22
C THR A 292 20.57 -10.17 -3.57
N PRO A 293 21.33 -11.26 -3.81
CA PRO A 293 21.96 -11.51 -5.11
C PRO A 293 20.97 -11.67 -6.27
N GLU A 294 19.68 -11.89 -5.97
CA GLU A 294 18.59 -12.03 -6.92
C GLU A 294 17.88 -10.70 -7.22
N ASP A 295 18.29 -9.59 -6.59
CA ASP A 295 17.74 -8.26 -6.92
C ASP A 295 18.02 -7.93 -8.40
N PRO A 296 17.00 -7.54 -9.17
CA PRO A 296 17.20 -7.12 -10.55
C PRO A 296 17.97 -5.80 -10.63
N ASP A 297 18.70 -5.58 -11.73
CA ASP A 297 19.55 -4.40 -11.92
C ASP A 297 18.79 -3.07 -11.71
N TRP A 298 17.52 -3.00 -12.13
CA TRP A 298 16.68 -1.82 -11.96
C TRP A 298 16.42 -1.50 -10.48
N LEU A 299 16.35 -2.50 -9.60
CA LEU A 299 16.13 -2.32 -8.17
C LEU A 299 17.40 -1.83 -7.49
N VAL A 300 18.55 -2.37 -7.92
CA VAL A 300 19.86 -1.89 -7.47
C VAL A 300 20.07 -0.44 -7.87
N GLU A 301 19.72 -0.07 -9.11
CA GLU A 301 19.81 1.31 -9.61
C GLU A 301 18.85 2.26 -8.88
N GLN A 302 17.61 1.83 -8.61
CA GLN A 302 16.65 2.60 -7.83
C GLN A 302 17.21 2.92 -6.44
N ARG A 303 17.67 1.91 -5.69
CA ARG A 303 18.25 2.09 -4.35
C ARG A 303 19.49 2.98 -4.38
N ALA A 304 20.35 2.83 -5.39
CA ALA A 304 21.51 3.70 -5.58
C ALA A 304 21.11 5.17 -5.80
N THR A 305 20.02 5.39 -6.54
CA THR A 305 19.45 6.74 -6.76
C THR A 305 18.88 7.33 -5.48
N GLU A 306 18.15 6.54 -4.69
CA GLU A 306 17.61 6.95 -3.38
C GLU A 306 18.74 7.36 -2.42
N VAL A 307 19.77 6.52 -2.29
CA VAL A 307 20.94 6.81 -1.46
C VAL A 307 21.63 8.09 -1.91
N LYS A 308 21.85 8.28 -3.21
CA LYS A 308 22.49 9.49 -3.75
C LYS A 308 21.72 10.77 -3.41
N LEU A 309 20.39 10.74 -3.50
CA LEU A 309 19.54 11.88 -3.14
C LEU A 309 19.62 12.18 -1.64
N ILE A 310 19.56 11.14 -0.81
CA ILE A 310 19.66 11.24 0.66
C ILE A 310 21.04 11.77 1.09
N GLU A 311 22.12 11.29 0.49
CA GLU A 311 23.47 11.80 0.71
C GLU A 311 23.57 13.29 0.33
N GLY A 312 22.93 13.69 -0.76
CA GLY A 312 22.79 15.09 -1.16
C GLY A 312 22.18 15.94 -0.05
N TRP A 313 21.04 15.52 0.51
CA TRP A 313 20.37 16.23 1.60
C TRP A 313 21.23 16.34 2.87
N ILE A 314 21.94 15.27 3.23
CA ILE A 314 22.85 15.25 4.39
C ILE A 314 24.02 16.22 4.16
N ASN A 315 24.60 16.23 2.96
CA ASN A 315 25.69 17.12 2.60
C ASN A 315 25.26 18.59 2.65
N ASP A 316 24.10 18.92 2.07
CA ASP A 316 23.54 20.28 2.09
C ASP A 316 23.27 20.76 3.52
N HIS A 317 22.72 19.90 4.39
CA HIS A 317 22.52 20.19 5.81
C HIS A 317 23.84 20.53 6.51
N ASN A 318 24.85 19.68 6.32
CA ASN A 318 26.17 19.85 6.94
C ASN A 318 26.89 21.11 6.45
N GLN A 319 26.76 21.46 5.17
CA GLN A 319 27.35 22.69 4.61
C GLN A 319 26.69 23.95 5.17
N LYS A 320 25.34 24.02 5.19
CA LYS A 320 24.59 25.14 5.77
C LYS A 320 24.96 25.36 7.24
N LYS A 321 25.13 24.25 7.97
CA LYS A 321 25.54 24.28 9.36
C LYS A 321 26.93 24.88 9.55
N ARG A 322 27.93 24.42 8.79
CA ARG A 322 29.30 24.99 8.84
C ARG A 322 29.31 26.49 8.57
N ALA A 323 28.60 26.94 7.52
CA ALA A 323 28.49 28.35 7.19
C ALA A 323 27.87 29.21 8.32
N THR A 324 27.04 28.61 9.18
CA THR A 324 26.45 29.31 10.34
C THR A 324 27.43 29.47 11.50
N PHE A 325 28.41 28.57 11.64
CA PHE A 325 29.44 28.63 12.70
C PHE A 325 30.65 29.50 12.32
N ASP A 326 30.87 29.74 11.02
CA ASP A 326 31.96 30.57 10.50
C ASP A 326 31.62 32.08 10.43
N MET A 327 30.41 32.49 10.84
CA MET A 327 29.95 33.90 10.95
C MET A 327 30.01 34.41 12.39
#